data_AF-A0A800CMU0-F1
#
_entry.id   AF-A0A800CMU0-F1
#
_cell.length_a   1.000
_cell.length_b   1.000
_cell.length_c   1.000
_cell.angle_alpha   90.00
_cell.angle_beta   90.00
_cell.angle_gamma   90.00
#
_symmetry.space_group_name_H-M   'P 1'
#
loop_
_entity.id
_entity.type
_entity.pdbx_description
1 polymer ?
#
loop_
_entity_poly.entity_id
_entity_poly.type
_entity_poly.pdbx_seq_one_letter_code
_entity_poly.pdbx_strand_id
1 'polypeptide(L)'
;MGLPIELKVEGKRVLIVGGGKVAARKFLKILKFNPSLLRVVAREISHQIKERAKGSDRVEVIEREFRGEDVLGFDLVFVATDDGELNRRVAESAGEKGALVNVADHPELCDFYMPAFIKRDELNIAVSTGGLAPSFSAQVKRVISEKLPLETLSESLRTVSKVRRELVEKGFGGRRDLIRALSADHVDRAVCGRRRGIYLVGFSHKTSPIHIREKALRVLSSFEGQLEESVLLSTCNRVELYFCDEGFERVLEDVPDELKDHLYFRRGREVFQHLALVASGCDSLALGETQIAGQVKRAYEEARGKGRTGKILNRLFERALKASKEIRVKTGIQESSVSVPSLAVKLAEEKLSGLSDRKVGILGTGEVAEILLKNLNPENLYLIGRNRERLASLCGEHNAEPVHLSKLETVLGELNLLFVATSSPTPLLRREQVERAIRGRKLLIIDLSVPRNVEEDVRRINGVECLFVDELKRIASENLKKKEERLKEAKRLARIEAEKFKRWYENLEAEEVVISLLRKLEEIPAEKLLKEAIKRVKRDRELALAFKEIFGL
;
A
#
# COMPACT_ATOMS: atom_id res chain seq x y z
N MET A 1 5.02 -33.78 -0.46
CA MET A 1 5.32 -32.48 -1.12
C MET A 1 6.00 -31.60 -0.07
N GLY A 2 7.21 -31.11 -0.33
CA GLY A 2 7.99 -30.34 0.67
C GLY A 2 7.64 -28.85 0.66
N LEU A 3 7.69 -28.20 1.83
CA LEU A 3 7.55 -26.75 1.97
C LEU A 3 8.93 -26.08 1.78
N PRO A 4 9.10 -25.10 0.87
CA PRO A 4 10.38 -24.41 0.69
C PRO A 4 10.62 -23.44 1.85
N ILE A 5 11.32 -23.92 2.87
CA ILE A 5 11.72 -23.14 4.06
C ILE A 5 13.23 -22.99 4.15
N GLU A 6 13.69 -21.90 4.74
CA GLU A 6 15.10 -21.69 5.07
C GLU A 6 15.34 -22.14 6.52
N LEU A 7 16.16 -23.18 6.69
CA LEU A 7 16.55 -23.67 8.01
C LEU A 7 17.82 -22.95 8.47
N LYS A 8 17.78 -22.35 9.65
CA LYS A 8 19.00 -21.82 10.30
C LYS A 8 19.85 -22.97 10.81
N VAL A 9 20.99 -23.19 10.16
CA VAL A 9 22.00 -24.20 10.55
C VAL A 9 22.92 -23.68 11.66
N GLU A 10 22.97 -22.37 11.88
CA GLU A 10 23.74 -21.79 12.97
C GLU A 10 23.28 -22.33 14.33
N GLY A 11 24.22 -22.82 15.13
CA GLY A 11 23.95 -23.47 16.42
C GLY A 11 23.52 -24.95 16.33
N LYS A 12 23.27 -25.49 15.14
CA LYS A 12 22.86 -26.89 14.93
C LYS A 12 24.04 -27.85 14.83
N ARG A 13 23.85 -29.07 15.32
CA ARG A 13 24.82 -30.17 15.20
C ARG A 13 24.47 -30.99 13.96
N VAL A 14 25.44 -31.15 13.06
CA VAL A 14 25.25 -31.79 11.76
C VAL A 14 26.17 -32.98 11.61
N LEU A 15 25.60 -34.13 11.24
CA LEU A 15 26.32 -35.36 10.93
C LEU A 15 26.34 -35.57 9.42
N ILE A 16 27.49 -35.95 8.87
CA ILE A 16 27.64 -36.45 7.50
C ILE A 16 28.13 -37.90 7.57
N VAL A 17 27.39 -38.82 7.00
CA VAL A 17 27.79 -40.23 6.83
C VAL A 17 28.28 -40.43 5.40
N GLY A 18 29.53 -40.86 5.26
CA GLY A 18 30.25 -40.97 3.99
C GLY A 18 31.40 -39.98 3.86
N GLY A 19 32.46 -40.37 3.14
CA GLY A 19 33.71 -39.59 3.04
C GLY A 19 34.15 -39.23 1.62
N GLY A 20 33.39 -39.68 0.60
CA GLY A 20 33.70 -39.47 -0.82
C GLY A 20 33.36 -38.07 -1.37
N LYS A 21 33.34 -37.94 -2.71
CA LYS A 21 33.12 -36.65 -3.40
C LYS A 21 31.76 -36.01 -3.09
N VAL A 22 30.70 -36.81 -2.90
CA VAL A 22 29.36 -36.31 -2.55
C VAL A 22 29.38 -35.70 -1.14
N ALA A 23 29.97 -36.42 -0.17
CA ALA A 23 30.15 -35.96 1.20
C ALA A 23 30.99 -34.68 1.27
N ALA A 24 32.13 -34.62 0.57
CA ALA A 24 32.99 -33.43 0.53
C ALA A 24 32.26 -32.18 0.01
N ARG A 25 31.41 -32.33 -1.03
CA ARG A 25 30.57 -31.24 -1.54
C ARG A 25 29.53 -30.77 -0.52
N LYS A 26 28.88 -31.68 0.22
CA LYS A 26 27.92 -31.34 1.29
C LYS A 26 28.62 -30.67 2.45
N PHE A 27 29.74 -31.24 2.91
CA PHE A 27 30.61 -30.71 3.96
C PHE A 27 30.96 -29.24 3.72
N LEU A 28 31.53 -28.92 2.56
CA LEU A 28 31.92 -27.54 2.20
C LEU A 28 30.74 -26.57 2.10
N LYS A 29 29.55 -27.06 1.74
CA LYS A 29 28.33 -26.23 1.69
C LYS A 29 27.83 -25.92 3.09
N ILE A 30 27.72 -26.93 3.95
CA ILE A 30 27.19 -26.82 5.31
C ILE A 30 28.11 -25.96 6.18
N LEU A 31 29.43 -26.12 6.03
CA LEU A 31 30.42 -25.35 6.79
C LEU A 31 30.24 -23.82 6.65
N LYS A 32 29.71 -23.34 5.51
CA LYS A 32 29.44 -21.90 5.26
C LYS A 32 28.29 -21.32 6.11
N PHE A 33 27.55 -22.15 6.83
CA PHE A 33 26.41 -21.75 7.66
C PHE A 33 26.68 -21.90 9.17
N ASN A 34 27.94 -22.05 9.56
CA ASN A 34 28.39 -22.03 10.96
C ASN A 34 27.61 -22.98 11.91
N PRO A 35 27.56 -24.30 11.62
CA PRO A 35 27.03 -25.26 12.59
C PRO A 35 27.83 -25.21 13.90
N SER A 36 27.19 -25.58 15.02
CA SER A 36 27.88 -25.72 16.31
C SER A 36 28.85 -26.89 16.31
N LEU A 37 28.50 -27.96 15.60
CA LEU A 37 29.36 -29.12 15.34
C LEU A 37 29.05 -29.69 13.96
N LEU A 38 30.08 -29.98 13.17
CA LEU A 38 29.97 -30.73 11.92
C LEU A 38 30.84 -31.99 12.01
N ARG A 39 30.18 -33.15 12.17
CA ARG A 39 30.86 -34.44 12.27
C ARG A 39 30.79 -35.20 10.95
N VAL A 40 31.89 -35.82 10.54
CA VAL A 40 31.94 -36.73 9.38
C VAL A 40 32.35 -38.13 9.85
N VAL A 41 31.56 -39.14 9.50
CA VAL A 41 31.83 -40.55 9.82
C VAL A 41 31.90 -41.37 8.53
N ALA A 42 33.03 -42.02 8.26
CA ALA A 42 33.17 -42.96 7.14
C ALA A 42 34.41 -43.87 7.30
N ARG A 43 34.42 -45.03 6.64
CA ARG A 43 35.60 -45.92 6.57
C ARG A 43 36.83 -45.23 5.98
N GLU A 44 36.60 -44.43 4.93
CA GLU A 44 37.63 -43.63 4.26
C GLU A 44 37.12 -42.21 4.07
N ILE A 45 37.95 -41.23 4.43
CA ILE A 45 37.59 -39.81 4.33
C ILE A 45 38.52 -39.09 3.36
N SER A 46 37.94 -38.39 2.39
CA SER A 46 38.69 -37.67 1.37
C SER A 46 39.63 -36.61 1.96
N HIS A 47 40.79 -36.43 1.32
CA HIS A 47 41.79 -35.43 1.69
C HIS A 47 41.19 -34.02 1.82
N GLN A 48 40.23 -33.67 0.95
CA GLN A 48 39.56 -32.37 0.98
C GLN A 48 38.81 -32.08 2.29
N ILE A 49 38.17 -33.10 2.88
CA ILE A 49 37.50 -32.98 4.19
C ILE A 49 38.54 -32.87 5.29
N LYS A 50 39.55 -33.75 5.28
CA LYS A 50 40.62 -33.77 6.29
C LYS A 50 41.36 -32.43 6.36
N GLU A 51 41.76 -31.88 5.21
CA GLU A 51 42.43 -30.57 5.14
C GLU A 51 41.59 -29.43 5.71
N ARG A 52 40.28 -29.44 5.45
CA ARG A 52 39.37 -28.39 5.93
C ARG A 52 38.96 -28.55 7.39
N ALA A 53 39.11 -29.74 7.94
CA ALA A 53 38.89 -30.01 9.36
C ALA A 53 40.09 -29.59 10.23
N LYS A 54 41.31 -29.56 9.68
CA LYS A 54 42.52 -29.16 10.41
C LYS A 54 42.35 -27.78 11.05
N GLY A 55 42.58 -27.69 12.35
CA GLY A 55 42.52 -26.44 13.11
C GLY A 55 41.10 -25.89 13.33
N SER A 56 40.05 -26.68 13.09
CA SER A 56 38.68 -26.28 13.39
C SER A 56 38.15 -26.96 14.64
N ASP A 57 37.82 -26.19 15.66
CA ASP A 57 37.23 -26.72 16.90
C ASP A 57 35.77 -27.20 16.73
N ARG A 58 35.19 -27.00 15.55
CA ARG A 58 33.78 -27.29 15.23
C ARG A 58 33.63 -28.45 14.26
N VAL A 59 34.72 -29.03 13.79
CA VAL A 59 34.71 -30.13 12.83
C VAL A 59 35.32 -31.37 13.46
N GLU A 60 34.56 -32.45 13.47
CA GLU A 60 35.02 -33.74 13.94
C GLU A 60 35.06 -34.73 12.78
N VAL A 61 36.20 -35.39 12.59
CA VAL A 61 36.40 -36.38 11.52
C VAL A 61 36.68 -37.72 12.18
N ILE A 62 35.78 -38.67 11.97
CA ILE A 62 35.84 -40.00 12.58
C ILE A 62 35.97 -41.04 11.46
N GLU A 63 37.18 -41.57 11.29
CA GLU A 63 37.49 -42.54 10.23
C GLU A 63 37.25 -43.97 10.73
N ARG A 64 35.99 -44.39 10.67
CA ARG A 64 35.50 -45.75 10.96
C ARG A 64 34.10 -45.97 10.38
N GLU A 65 33.59 -47.18 10.51
CA GLU A 65 32.19 -47.49 10.18
C GLU A 65 31.19 -46.73 11.05
N PHE A 66 30.06 -46.41 10.43
CA PHE A 66 28.90 -45.81 11.10
C PHE A 66 28.25 -46.78 12.09
N ARG A 67 27.90 -46.25 13.25
CA ARG A 67 27.12 -46.91 14.31
C ARG A 67 25.83 -46.13 14.52
N GLY A 68 24.71 -46.81 14.80
CA GLY A 68 23.41 -46.14 14.97
C GLY A 68 23.41 -45.05 16.05
N GLU A 69 24.28 -45.17 17.06
CA GLU A 69 24.51 -44.18 18.12
C GLU A 69 25.15 -42.87 17.63
N ASP A 70 25.82 -42.86 16.47
CA ASP A 70 26.51 -41.67 15.94
C ASP A 70 25.55 -40.51 15.66
N VAL A 71 24.28 -40.82 15.48
CA VAL A 71 23.19 -39.87 15.25
C VAL A 71 22.75 -39.17 16.54
N LEU A 72 23.06 -39.73 17.73
CA LEU A 72 22.58 -39.19 19.01
C LEU A 72 23.03 -37.74 19.21
N GLY A 73 22.06 -36.87 19.47
CA GLY A 73 22.28 -35.45 19.74
C GLY A 73 22.68 -34.64 18.49
N PHE A 74 22.43 -35.14 17.29
CA PHE A 74 22.50 -34.37 16.03
C PHE A 74 21.12 -33.90 15.59
N ASP A 75 21.04 -32.68 15.08
CA ASP A 75 19.79 -32.12 14.54
C ASP A 75 19.57 -32.55 13.08
N LEU A 76 20.66 -32.63 12.31
CA LEU A 76 20.65 -32.89 10.87
C LEU A 76 21.63 -34.00 10.51
N VAL A 77 21.18 -34.94 9.68
CA VAL A 77 21.99 -36.03 9.15
C VAL A 77 21.99 -35.99 7.63
N PHE A 78 23.18 -35.97 7.04
CA PHE A 78 23.36 -36.08 5.59
C PHE A 78 24.03 -37.40 5.27
N VAL A 79 23.37 -38.21 4.45
CA VAL A 79 23.92 -39.49 3.99
C VAL A 79 24.42 -39.34 2.56
N ALA A 80 25.66 -39.71 2.33
CA ALA A 80 26.36 -39.51 1.08
C ALA A 80 27.26 -40.71 0.76
N THR A 81 26.67 -41.90 0.84
CA THR A 81 27.28 -43.20 0.52
C THR A 81 26.62 -43.85 -0.68
N ASP A 82 27.37 -44.69 -1.37
CA ASP A 82 26.93 -45.57 -2.47
C ASP A 82 26.33 -46.90 -1.98
N ASP A 83 26.39 -47.16 -0.66
CA ASP A 83 25.78 -48.32 0.00
C ASP A 83 24.31 -48.04 0.37
N GLY A 84 23.39 -48.70 -0.36
CA GLY A 84 21.95 -48.57 -0.17
C GLY A 84 21.39 -49.20 1.12
N GLU A 85 22.09 -50.18 1.71
CA GLU A 85 21.72 -50.74 3.02
C GLU A 85 22.14 -49.79 4.14
N LEU A 86 23.35 -49.25 4.05
CA LEU A 86 23.82 -48.21 4.97
C LEU A 86 22.92 -46.97 4.91
N ASN A 87 22.51 -46.54 3.72
CA ASN A 87 21.58 -45.42 3.54
C ASN A 87 20.28 -45.59 4.33
N ARG A 88 19.65 -46.77 4.23
CA ARG A 88 18.42 -47.11 4.98
C ARG A 88 18.66 -47.15 6.48
N ARG A 89 19.73 -47.82 6.93
CA ARG A 89 20.07 -47.92 8.36
C ARG A 89 20.32 -46.56 9.01
N VAL A 90 20.99 -45.65 8.30
CA VAL A 90 21.23 -44.28 8.79
C VAL A 90 19.93 -43.50 8.86
N ALA A 91 19.06 -43.62 7.85
CA ALA A 91 17.75 -42.96 7.82
C ALA A 91 16.83 -43.45 8.95
N GLU A 92 16.74 -44.76 9.18
CA GLU A 92 16.01 -45.34 10.30
C GLU A 92 16.56 -44.84 11.65
N SER A 93 17.89 -44.89 11.83
CA SER A 93 18.55 -44.40 13.04
C SER A 93 18.30 -42.90 13.30
N ALA A 94 18.19 -42.09 12.24
CA ALA A 94 17.85 -40.68 12.30
C ALA A 94 16.40 -40.46 12.74
N GLY A 95 15.46 -41.18 12.12
CA GLY A 95 14.03 -41.13 12.47
C GLY A 95 13.77 -41.51 13.92
N GLU A 96 14.35 -42.62 14.40
CA GLU A 96 14.22 -43.07 15.79
C GLU A 96 14.72 -42.05 16.81
N LYS A 97 15.75 -41.27 16.45
CA LYS A 97 16.42 -40.32 17.34
C LYS A 97 15.98 -38.87 17.14
N GLY A 98 14.99 -38.64 16.27
CA GLY A 98 14.41 -37.33 16.00
C GLY A 98 15.32 -36.38 15.21
N ALA A 99 16.32 -36.90 14.50
CA ALA A 99 17.19 -36.10 13.64
C ALA A 99 16.63 -36.11 12.20
N LEU A 100 16.61 -34.94 11.54
CA LEU A 100 16.15 -34.88 10.15
C LEU A 100 17.23 -35.44 9.23
N VAL A 101 16.85 -36.31 8.29
CA VAL A 101 17.78 -36.95 7.36
C VAL A 101 17.62 -36.46 5.91
N ASN A 102 18.76 -36.31 5.23
CA ASN A 102 18.85 -36.12 3.79
C ASN A 102 19.83 -37.13 3.17
N VAL A 103 19.29 -38.10 2.44
CA VAL A 103 20.05 -39.12 1.72
C VAL A 103 20.29 -38.67 0.28
N ALA A 104 21.54 -38.74 -0.18
CA ALA A 104 21.87 -38.43 -1.57
C ALA A 104 21.20 -39.42 -2.52
N ASP A 105 20.60 -38.92 -3.61
CA ASP A 105 19.98 -39.69 -4.69
C ASP A 105 18.82 -40.64 -4.30
N HIS A 106 18.40 -40.62 -3.02
CA HIS A 106 17.27 -41.40 -2.46
C HIS A 106 16.21 -40.47 -1.82
N PRO A 107 15.40 -39.77 -2.63
CA PRO A 107 14.41 -38.82 -2.15
C PRO A 107 13.32 -39.44 -1.26
N GLU A 108 13.08 -40.74 -1.38
CA GLU A 108 12.16 -41.54 -0.57
C GLU A 108 12.63 -41.73 0.89
N LEU A 109 13.93 -41.58 1.15
CA LEU A 109 14.54 -41.70 2.47
C LEU A 109 14.81 -40.34 3.13
N CYS A 110 14.32 -39.23 2.54
CA CYS A 110 14.63 -37.87 2.99
C CYS A 110 13.45 -37.23 3.74
N ASP A 111 13.74 -36.60 4.89
CA ASP A 111 12.81 -35.68 5.57
C ASP A 111 12.85 -34.28 4.96
N PHE A 112 14.00 -33.91 4.39
CA PHE A 112 14.23 -32.61 3.77
C PHE A 112 15.12 -32.71 2.54
N TYR A 113 15.00 -31.70 1.66
CA TYR A 113 15.81 -31.59 0.45
C TYR A 113 16.76 -30.40 0.55
N MET A 114 17.99 -30.57 0.08
CA MET A 114 18.93 -29.45 -0.05
C MET A 114 18.83 -28.83 -1.45
N PRO A 115 18.24 -27.63 -1.60
CA PRO A 115 18.07 -26.99 -2.90
C PRO A 115 19.39 -26.54 -3.51
N ALA A 116 19.39 -26.27 -4.82
CA ALA A 116 20.46 -25.51 -5.44
C ALA A 116 20.33 -24.05 -4.99
N PHE A 117 21.34 -23.48 -4.34
CA PHE A 117 21.25 -22.11 -3.82
C PHE A 117 22.40 -21.23 -4.28
N ILE A 118 22.12 -19.93 -4.36
CA ILE A 118 23.07 -18.83 -4.56
C ILE A 118 23.10 -18.06 -3.24
N LYS A 119 24.31 -17.78 -2.76
CA LYS A 119 24.53 -16.88 -1.63
C LYS A 119 25.50 -15.79 -2.07
N ARG A 120 25.07 -14.55 -1.89
CA ARG A 120 25.87 -13.33 -2.04
C ARG A 120 25.60 -12.49 -0.81
N ASP A 121 26.55 -12.53 0.12
CA ASP A 121 26.40 -11.97 1.47
C ASP A 121 25.08 -12.36 2.14
N GLU A 122 24.17 -11.40 2.36
CA GLU A 122 22.86 -11.60 2.97
C GLU A 122 21.78 -12.03 1.96
N LEU A 123 22.02 -11.91 0.65
CA LEU A 123 21.10 -12.33 -0.40
C LEU A 123 21.22 -13.85 -0.66
N ASN A 124 20.18 -14.58 -0.28
CA ASN A 124 20.02 -16.01 -0.54
C ASN A 124 18.93 -16.25 -1.60
N ILE A 125 19.24 -17.03 -2.63
CA ILE A 125 18.27 -17.49 -3.64
C ILE A 125 18.33 -19.01 -3.70
N ALA A 126 17.20 -19.68 -3.47
CA ALA A 126 17.10 -21.13 -3.56
C ALA A 126 16.24 -21.56 -4.76
N VAL A 127 16.70 -22.56 -5.49
CA VAL A 127 16.01 -23.22 -6.59
C VAL A 127 15.82 -24.69 -6.20
N SER A 128 14.56 -25.11 -6.09
CA SER A 128 14.20 -26.47 -5.70
C SER A 128 13.26 -27.11 -6.72
N THR A 129 13.48 -28.38 -7.01
CA THR A 129 12.56 -29.26 -7.76
C THR A 129 11.93 -30.32 -6.85
N GLY A 130 12.03 -30.16 -5.52
CA GLY A 130 11.59 -31.19 -4.56
C GLY A 130 12.37 -32.51 -4.69
N GLY A 131 13.62 -32.45 -5.16
CA GLY A 131 14.46 -33.62 -5.39
C GLY A 131 14.30 -34.29 -6.76
N LEU A 132 13.29 -33.92 -7.56
CA LEU A 132 12.98 -34.59 -8.83
C LEU A 132 14.08 -34.44 -9.90
N ALA A 133 14.71 -33.26 -9.99
CA ALA A 133 15.68 -32.96 -11.04
C ALA A 133 16.80 -32.04 -10.53
N PRO A 134 17.81 -32.56 -9.83
CA PRO A 134 18.92 -31.76 -9.29
C PRO A 134 19.73 -31.03 -10.38
N SER A 135 19.91 -31.66 -11.54
CA SER A 135 20.62 -31.07 -12.69
C SER A 135 19.88 -29.86 -13.27
N PHE A 136 18.54 -29.93 -13.34
CA PHE A 136 17.71 -28.81 -13.78
C PHE A 136 17.81 -27.62 -12.80
N SER A 137 17.71 -27.87 -11.49
CA SER A 137 17.89 -26.83 -10.47
C SER A 137 19.27 -26.16 -10.56
N ALA A 138 20.31 -26.93 -10.88
CA ALA A 138 21.66 -26.40 -11.09
C ALA A 138 21.75 -25.50 -12.33
N GLN A 139 21.08 -25.86 -13.44
CA GLN A 139 21.03 -25.03 -14.65
C GLN A 139 20.25 -23.72 -14.43
N VAL A 140 19.08 -23.78 -13.79
CA VAL A 140 18.32 -22.57 -13.44
C VAL A 140 19.13 -21.65 -12.53
N LYS A 141 19.80 -22.22 -11.52
CA LYS A 141 20.74 -21.47 -10.66
C LYS A 141 21.81 -20.77 -11.49
N ARG A 142 22.39 -21.45 -12.48
CA ARG A 142 23.42 -20.87 -13.36
C ARG A 142 22.89 -19.67 -14.13
N VAL A 143 21.73 -19.81 -14.77
CA VAL A 143 21.08 -18.71 -15.50
C VAL A 143 20.82 -17.51 -14.59
N ILE A 144 20.27 -17.73 -13.40
CA ILE A 144 20.03 -16.66 -12.41
C ILE A 144 21.36 -15.98 -12.04
N SER A 145 22.42 -16.76 -11.80
CA SER A 145 23.73 -16.23 -11.43
C SER A 145 24.39 -15.40 -12.54
N GLU A 146 24.14 -15.75 -13.81
CA GLU A 146 24.69 -15.08 -14.98
C GLU A 146 23.87 -13.86 -15.41
N LYS A 147 22.55 -13.87 -15.20
CA LYS A 147 21.63 -12.83 -15.70
C LYS A 147 21.27 -11.76 -14.69
N LEU A 148 21.30 -12.07 -13.39
CA LEU A 148 20.97 -11.08 -12.35
C LEU A 148 22.23 -10.37 -11.84
N PRO A 149 22.16 -9.05 -11.60
CA PRO A 149 23.24 -8.28 -11.00
C PRO A 149 23.27 -8.52 -9.48
N LEU A 150 23.69 -9.72 -9.08
CA LEU A 150 23.58 -10.18 -7.69
C LEU A 150 24.36 -9.33 -6.68
N GLU A 151 25.49 -8.74 -7.08
CA GLU A 151 26.27 -7.84 -6.23
C GLU A 151 25.47 -6.56 -5.92
N THR A 152 24.94 -5.89 -6.95
CA THR A 152 24.11 -4.68 -6.79
C THR A 152 22.81 -4.95 -6.03
N LEU A 153 22.22 -6.13 -6.19
CA LEU A 153 21.05 -6.55 -5.42
C LEU A 153 21.40 -6.79 -3.94
N SER A 154 22.58 -7.34 -3.64
CA SER A 154 23.08 -7.50 -2.27
C SER A 154 23.31 -6.14 -1.60
N GLU A 155 23.95 -5.20 -2.29
CA GLU A 155 24.15 -3.82 -1.81
C GLU A 155 22.81 -3.12 -1.55
N SER A 156 21.87 -3.23 -2.50
CA SER A 156 20.50 -2.74 -2.36
C SER A 156 19.79 -3.30 -1.12
N LEU A 157 19.92 -4.60 -0.86
CA LEU A 157 19.34 -5.25 0.32
C LEU A 157 19.90 -4.66 1.62
N ARG A 158 21.21 -4.40 1.69
CA ARG A 158 21.84 -3.78 2.86
C ARG A 158 21.32 -2.36 3.09
N THR A 159 21.22 -1.56 2.04
CA THR A 159 20.69 -0.18 2.09
C THR A 159 19.25 -0.18 2.62
N VAL A 160 18.36 -0.97 2.02
CA VAL A 160 16.95 -1.07 2.46
C VAL A 160 16.86 -1.59 3.89
N SER A 161 17.70 -2.55 4.28
CA SER A 161 17.73 -3.09 5.65
C SER A 161 18.19 -2.06 6.69
N LYS A 162 19.14 -1.18 6.33
CA LYS A 162 19.55 -0.05 7.18
C LYS A 162 18.38 0.92 7.37
N VAL A 163 17.76 1.38 6.28
CA VAL A 163 16.61 2.29 6.32
C VAL A 163 15.46 1.70 7.13
N ARG A 164 15.14 0.41 6.93
CA ARG A 164 14.10 -0.27 7.71
C ARG A 164 14.37 -0.23 9.21
N ARG A 165 15.62 -0.42 9.67
CA ARG A 165 15.96 -0.35 11.11
C ARG A 165 15.71 1.04 11.66
N GLU A 166 16.21 2.07 10.98
CA GLU A 166 16.01 3.46 11.38
C GLU A 166 14.53 3.86 11.42
N LEU A 167 13.72 3.46 10.42
CA LEU A 167 12.28 3.72 10.39
C LEU A 167 11.52 3.00 11.52
N VAL A 168 11.99 1.82 11.94
CA VAL A 168 11.40 1.08 13.07
C VAL A 168 11.73 1.76 14.39
N GLU A 169 12.99 2.17 14.58
CA GLU A 169 13.46 2.85 15.79
C GLU A 169 12.81 4.23 15.96
N LYS A 170 12.64 4.99 14.87
CA LYS A 170 12.03 6.33 14.88
C LYS A 170 10.50 6.35 14.89
N GLY A 171 9.82 5.20 14.76
CA GLY A 171 8.35 5.14 14.84
C GLY A 171 7.59 5.64 13.60
N PHE A 172 8.24 5.71 12.43
CA PHE A 172 7.69 6.31 11.21
C PHE A 172 6.31 5.74 10.78
N GLY A 173 5.31 6.62 10.68
CA GLY A 173 3.98 6.32 10.13
C GLY A 173 4.04 5.95 8.65
N GLY A 174 3.39 4.86 8.21
CA GLY A 174 3.44 4.45 6.79
C GLY A 174 4.73 3.71 6.37
N ARG A 175 5.62 3.34 7.32
CA ARG A 175 6.90 2.65 7.06
C ARG A 175 6.81 1.42 6.15
N ARG A 176 5.69 0.68 6.21
CA ARG A 176 5.48 -0.51 5.38
C ARG A 176 5.39 -0.17 3.89
N ASP A 177 4.66 0.89 3.56
CA ASP A 177 4.49 1.34 2.18
C ASP A 177 5.82 1.89 1.65
N LEU A 178 6.53 2.66 2.50
CA LEU A 178 7.84 3.22 2.16
C LEU A 178 8.89 2.13 1.93
N ILE A 179 9.04 1.16 2.85
CA ILE A 179 9.99 0.06 2.70
C ILE A 179 9.67 -0.75 1.45
N ARG A 180 8.39 -1.05 1.19
CA ARG A 180 7.98 -1.78 -0.01
C ARG A 180 8.38 -1.02 -1.29
N ALA A 181 8.15 0.28 -1.31
CA ALA A 181 8.47 1.10 -2.47
C ALA A 181 9.99 1.26 -2.66
N LEU A 182 10.75 1.45 -1.58
CA LEU A 182 12.23 1.43 -1.56
C LEU A 182 12.80 0.10 -2.06
N SER A 183 12.25 -1.04 -1.60
CA SER A 183 12.67 -2.36 -2.07
C SER A 183 12.44 -2.51 -3.56
N ALA A 184 11.24 -2.15 -4.03
CA ALA A 184 10.92 -2.23 -5.45
C ALA A 184 11.85 -1.31 -6.26
N ASP A 185 12.12 -0.10 -5.78
CA ASP A 185 12.93 0.88 -6.50
C ASP A 185 14.38 0.45 -6.63
N HIS A 186 14.99 0.00 -5.53
CA HIS A 186 16.35 -0.53 -5.55
C HIS A 186 16.49 -1.78 -6.41
N VAL A 187 15.51 -2.70 -6.38
CA VAL A 187 15.53 -3.88 -7.25
C VAL A 187 15.38 -3.49 -8.72
N ASP A 188 14.43 -2.61 -9.03
CA ASP A 188 14.25 -2.10 -10.39
C ASP A 188 15.55 -1.44 -10.87
N ARG A 189 16.12 -0.50 -10.10
CA ARG A 189 17.38 0.17 -10.47
C ARG A 189 18.54 -0.81 -10.64
N ALA A 190 18.66 -1.81 -9.78
CA ALA A 190 19.71 -2.81 -9.87
C ALA A 190 19.59 -3.63 -11.17
N VAL A 191 18.39 -4.09 -11.52
CA VAL A 191 18.15 -4.94 -12.70
C VAL A 191 18.10 -4.15 -14.00
N CYS A 192 17.54 -2.95 -13.94
CA CYS A 192 17.09 -2.19 -15.10
C CYS A 192 17.91 -0.91 -15.37
N GLY A 193 18.82 -0.53 -14.46
CA GLY A 193 19.61 0.70 -14.49
C GLY A 193 18.94 1.89 -13.79
N ARG A 194 19.63 3.04 -13.68
CA ARG A 194 18.99 4.29 -13.21
C ARG A 194 17.86 4.64 -14.17
N ARG A 195 16.63 4.59 -13.66
CA ARG A 195 15.41 4.91 -14.40
C ARG A 195 14.62 5.93 -13.63
N ARG A 196 13.95 6.81 -14.36
CA ARG A 196 12.97 7.73 -13.78
C ARG A 196 11.87 6.90 -13.13
N GLY A 197 11.47 7.26 -11.92
CA GLY A 197 10.32 6.72 -11.22
C GLY A 197 9.23 7.77 -11.09
N ILE A 198 7.99 7.32 -10.85
CA ILE A 198 6.87 8.19 -10.56
C ILE A 198 6.54 8.04 -9.08
N TYR A 199 6.50 9.16 -8.37
CA TYR A 199 6.40 9.18 -6.93
C TYR A 199 5.33 10.17 -6.46
N LEU A 200 4.82 9.92 -5.26
CA LEU A 200 3.93 10.82 -4.54
C LEU A 200 4.34 10.84 -3.08
N VAL A 201 4.57 12.04 -2.57
CA VAL A 201 4.68 12.33 -1.14
C VAL A 201 3.48 13.20 -0.75
N GLY A 202 2.75 12.82 0.30
CA GLY A 202 1.56 13.56 0.68
C GLY A 202 1.20 13.53 2.17
N PHE A 203 0.35 14.47 2.53
CA PHE A 203 -0.22 14.70 3.86
C PHE A 203 -1.72 14.88 3.71
N SER A 204 -2.51 14.17 4.51
CA SER A 204 -3.98 14.18 4.42
C SER A 204 -4.58 14.48 5.79
N HIS A 205 -5.78 15.06 5.83
CA HIS A 205 -6.56 15.21 7.06
C HIS A 205 -6.74 13.91 7.85
N LYS A 206 -6.63 12.74 7.18
CA LYS A 206 -6.68 11.42 7.82
C LYS A 206 -5.42 11.08 8.60
N THR A 207 -4.28 11.62 8.16
CA THR A 207 -2.97 11.31 8.73
C THR A 207 -2.40 12.46 9.55
N SER A 208 -2.91 13.69 9.39
CA SER A 208 -2.26 14.90 9.88
C SER A 208 -3.25 16.00 10.29
N PRO A 209 -3.02 16.69 11.43
CA PRO A 209 -3.71 17.94 11.78
C PRO A 209 -3.42 19.09 10.79
N ILE A 210 -4.20 20.16 10.84
CA ILE A 210 -4.07 21.30 9.89
C ILE A 210 -2.69 21.97 9.95
N HIS A 211 -2.16 22.23 11.15
CA HIS A 211 -0.85 22.88 11.33
C HIS A 211 0.31 22.06 10.72
N ILE A 212 0.22 20.72 10.74
CA ILE A 212 1.18 19.84 10.08
C ILE A 212 1.10 19.99 8.56
N ARG A 213 -0.11 20.07 8.00
CA ARG A 213 -0.31 20.27 6.56
C ARG A 213 0.21 21.62 6.08
N GLU A 214 0.02 22.68 6.86
CA GLU A 214 0.54 24.02 6.55
C GLU A 214 2.08 24.04 6.52
N LYS A 215 2.74 23.39 7.49
CA LYS A 215 4.20 23.19 7.48
C LYS A 215 4.64 22.36 6.26
N ALA A 216 3.95 21.25 6.00
CA ALA A 216 4.25 20.38 4.87
C ALA A 216 4.15 21.10 3.53
N LEU A 217 3.21 22.03 3.36
CA LEU A 217 3.11 22.85 2.14
C LEU A 217 4.38 23.67 1.90
N ARG A 218 4.94 24.29 2.94
CA ARG A 218 6.17 25.10 2.85
C ARG A 218 7.37 24.23 2.46
N VAL A 219 7.47 23.03 3.03
CA VAL A 219 8.55 22.07 2.73
C VAL A 219 8.38 21.48 1.33
N LEU A 220 7.19 21.02 0.96
CA LEU A 220 6.97 20.38 -0.34
C LEU A 220 7.07 21.36 -1.51
N SER A 221 6.73 22.64 -1.29
CA SER A 221 6.90 23.68 -2.32
C SER A 221 8.36 24.01 -2.61
N SER A 222 9.31 23.79 -1.67
CA SER A 222 10.72 24.06 -1.94
C SER A 222 11.34 23.12 -2.97
N PHE A 223 10.76 21.93 -3.19
CA PHE A 223 11.22 21.00 -4.22
C PHE A 223 10.71 21.33 -5.63
N GLU A 224 9.74 22.25 -5.76
CA GLU A 224 9.25 22.64 -7.07
C GLU A 224 10.39 23.28 -7.89
N GLY A 225 10.66 22.72 -9.07
CA GLY A 225 11.76 23.18 -9.93
C GLY A 225 13.15 22.59 -9.58
N GLN A 226 13.26 21.81 -8.51
CA GLN A 226 14.45 20.99 -8.25
C GLN A 226 14.33 19.58 -8.85
N LEU A 227 13.10 19.15 -9.16
CA LEU A 227 12.72 17.84 -9.71
C LEU A 227 12.54 17.92 -11.23
N GLU A 228 12.78 16.82 -11.94
CA GLU A 228 12.64 16.80 -13.41
C GLU A 228 11.21 17.11 -13.86
N GLU A 229 10.23 16.46 -13.24
CA GLU A 229 8.83 16.82 -13.38
C GLU A 229 8.17 16.87 -11.99
N SER A 230 7.36 17.90 -11.71
CA SER A 230 6.63 18.02 -10.44
C SER A 230 5.28 18.75 -10.56
N VAL A 231 4.32 18.35 -9.73
CA VAL A 231 3.02 19.00 -9.54
C VAL A 231 2.67 19.01 -8.06
N LEU A 232 2.49 20.19 -7.48
CA LEU A 232 2.03 20.37 -6.10
C LEU A 232 0.52 20.59 -6.05
N LEU A 233 -0.19 19.69 -5.37
CA LEU A 233 -1.62 19.80 -5.10
C LEU A 233 -1.83 20.20 -3.64
N SER A 234 -2.38 21.40 -3.42
CA SER A 234 -2.74 21.90 -2.10
C SER A 234 -4.24 22.16 -2.02
N THR A 235 -4.90 21.54 -1.04
CA THR A 235 -6.31 21.76 -0.71
C THR A 235 -6.47 21.87 0.81
N CYS A 236 -7.67 22.20 1.30
CA CYS A 236 -7.95 22.22 2.74
C CYS A 236 -7.73 20.85 3.42
N ASN A 237 -7.85 19.76 2.65
CA ASN A 237 -7.85 18.38 3.13
C ASN A 237 -6.55 17.62 2.85
N ARG A 238 -5.69 18.13 1.96
CA ARG A 238 -4.43 17.46 1.59
C ARG A 238 -3.38 18.41 1.02
N VAL A 239 -2.12 18.01 1.18
CA VAL A 239 -0.97 18.59 0.48
C VAL A 239 -0.19 17.42 -0.12
N GLU A 240 -0.03 17.40 -1.44
CA GLU A 240 0.51 16.29 -2.20
C GLU A 240 1.50 16.79 -3.27
N LEU A 241 2.73 16.27 -3.24
CA LEU A 241 3.72 16.48 -4.28
C LEU A 241 3.82 15.24 -5.15
N TYR A 242 3.37 15.37 -6.39
CA TYR A 242 3.53 14.36 -7.45
C TYR A 242 4.79 14.69 -8.24
N PHE A 243 5.67 13.72 -8.46
CA PHE A 243 6.89 13.99 -9.19
C PHE A 243 7.40 12.78 -9.98
N CYS A 244 8.17 13.08 -11.02
CA CYS A 244 8.94 12.11 -11.77
C CYS A 244 10.42 12.50 -11.70
N ASP A 245 11.27 11.55 -11.32
CA ASP A 245 12.69 11.80 -11.10
C ASP A 245 13.49 10.48 -11.10
N GLU A 246 14.81 10.52 -11.19
CA GLU A 246 15.66 9.33 -11.00
C GLU A 246 15.54 8.74 -9.58
N GLY A 247 15.14 9.57 -8.60
CA GLY A 247 14.91 9.12 -7.23
C GLY A 247 14.09 10.02 -6.33
N PHE A 248 13.70 9.46 -5.19
CA PHE A 248 12.81 10.09 -4.22
C PHE A 248 13.46 10.31 -2.85
N GLU A 249 14.66 9.77 -2.66
CA GLU A 249 15.40 9.78 -1.40
C GLU A 249 15.63 11.20 -0.92
N ARG A 250 16.08 12.11 -1.81
CA ARG A 250 16.28 13.53 -1.48
C ARG A 250 15.03 14.20 -0.89
N VAL A 251 13.86 13.90 -1.47
CA VAL A 251 12.58 14.49 -1.01
C VAL A 251 12.22 13.96 0.37
N LEU A 252 12.52 12.70 0.68
CA LEU A 252 12.24 12.12 1.99
C LEU A 252 13.27 12.51 3.06
N GLU A 253 14.53 12.69 2.69
CA GLU A 253 15.61 13.11 3.59
C GLU A 253 15.38 14.55 4.08
N ASP A 254 15.06 15.45 3.17
CA ASP A 254 14.86 16.88 3.43
C ASP A 254 13.52 17.20 4.11
N VAL A 255 12.59 16.24 4.21
CA VAL A 255 11.38 16.39 5.03
C VAL A 255 11.76 16.31 6.51
N PRO A 256 11.41 17.32 7.35
CA PRO A 256 11.68 17.29 8.79
C PRO A 256 11.12 16.06 9.50
N ASP A 257 11.84 15.56 10.49
CA ASP A 257 11.43 14.37 11.27
C ASP A 257 10.03 14.56 11.91
N GLU A 258 9.65 15.77 12.31
CA GLU A 258 8.30 16.08 12.84
C GLU A 258 7.15 15.87 11.83
N LEU A 259 7.44 15.95 10.52
CA LEU A 259 6.45 15.73 9.46
C LEU A 259 6.43 14.28 9.00
N LYS A 260 7.54 13.56 9.15
CA LYS A 260 7.71 12.19 8.67
C LYS A 260 6.65 11.23 9.19
N ASP A 261 6.21 11.38 10.44
CA ASP A 261 5.19 10.51 11.04
C ASP A 261 3.79 10.64 10.42
N HIS A 262 3.55 11.73 9.71
CA HIS A 262 2.25 12.07 9.11
C HIS A 262 2.21 11.87 7.59
N LEU A 263 3.37 11.56 7.00
CA LEU A 263 3.60 11.44 5.57
C LEU A 263 3.11 10.08 5.05
N TYR A 264 2.46 10.09 3.90
CA TYR A 264 2.29 8.87 3.09
C TYR A 264 3.05 8.98 1.78
N PHE A 265 3.51 7.83 1.32
CA PHE A 265 4.28 7.67 0.10
C PHE A 265 3.62 6.67 -0.85
N ARG A 266 3.67 6.94 -2.15
CA ARG A 266 3.23 6.01 -3.21
C ARG A 266 4.23 6.03 -4.37
N ARG A 267 4.34 4.90 -5.08
CA ARG A 267 5.22 4.74 -6.25
C ARG A 267 4.51 4.09 -7.44
N GLY A 268 4.88 4.52 -8.64
CA GLY A 268 4.46 3.94 -9.91
C GLY A 268 2.93 3.87 -10.05
N ARG A 269 2.39 2.67 -10.28
CA ARG A 269 0.95 2.47 -10.47
C ARG A 269 0.09 2.96 -9.31
N GLU A 270 0.62 2.96 -8.09
CA GLU A 270 -0.13 3.39 -6.90
C GLU A 270 -0.36 4.90 -6.90
N VAL A 271 0.56 5.67 -7.50
CA VAL A 271 0.41 7.12 -7.70
C VAL A 271 -0.78 7.40 -8.61
N PHE A 272 -0.87 6.68 -9.74
CA PHE A 272 -2.00 6.81 -10.66
C PHE A 272 -3.33 6.47 -9.98
N GLN A 273 -3.38 5.33 -9.27
CA GLN A 273 -4.61 4.90 -8.59
C GLN A 273 -5.07 5.93 -7.57
N HIS A 274 -4.13 6.45 -6.77
CA HIS A 274 -4.41 7.48 -5.78
C HIS A 274 -4.94 8.75 -6.43
N LEU A 275 -4.24 9.28 -7.45
CA LEU A 275 -4.66 10.48 -8.18
C LEU A 275 -6.04 10.33 -8.81
N ALA A 276 -6.33 9.19 -9.44
CA ALA A 276 -7.63 8.92 -10.04
C ALA A 276 -8.75 8.91 -8.98
N LEU A 277 -8.52 8.29 -7.82
CA LEU A 277 -9.49 8.23 -6.72
C LEU A 277 -9.70 9.60 -6.05
N VAL A 278 -8.64 10.37 -5.84
CA VAL A 278 -8.72 11.74 -5.31
C VAL A 278 -9.51 12.62 -6.27
N ALA A 279 -9.16 12.61 -7.56
CA ALA A 279 -9.89 13.36 -8.57
C ALA A 279 -11.35 12.91 -8.70
N SER A 280 -11.68 11.65 -8.39
CA SER A 280 -13.07 11.14 -8.35
C SER A 280 -13.88 11.60 -7.14
N GLY A 281 -13.25 12.22 -6.12
CA GLY A 281 -13.93 12.59 -4.87
C GLY A 281 -14.20 11.40 -3.93
N CYS A 282 -13.56 10.25 -4.18
CA CYS A 282 -13.72 9.05 -3.34
C CYS A 282 -13.20 9.24 -1.92
N ASP A 283 -12.33 10.24 -1.72
CA ASP A 283 -11.62 10.52 -0.47
C ASP A 283 -12.17 11.75 0.27
N SER A 284 -13.27 12.34 -0.22
CA SER A 284 -13.87 13.57 0.28
C SER A 284 -14.97 13.27 1.32
N LEU A 285 -14.82 13.81 2.53
CA LEU A 285 -15.78 13.68 3.63
C LEU A 285 -16.89 14.75 3.60
N ALA A 286 -16.72 15.83 2.83
CA ALA A 286 -17.61 16.98 2.88
C ALA A 286 -18.66 16.97 1.75
N LEU A 287 -19.89 17.34 2.11
CA LEU A 287 -20.91 17.83 1.18
C LEU A 287 -20.29 18.96 0.35
N GLY A 288 -20.14 18.77 -0.97
CA GLY A 288 -19.74 19.84 -1.90
C GLY A 288 -18.39 19.74 -2.61
N GLU A 289 -17.58 18.69 -2.43
CA GLU A 289 -16.31 18.56 -3.19
C GLU A 289 -16.50 18.05 -4.64
N THR A 290 -17.56 18.48 -5.33
CA THR A 290 -17.66 18.42 -6.80
C THR A 290 -16.51 19.18 -7.50
N GLN A 291 -15.73 19.97 -6.75
CA GLN A 291 -14.60 20.78 -7.23
C GLN A 291 -13.20 20.12 -7.16
N ILE A 292 -13.01 18.96 -6.50
CA ILE A 292 -11.64 18.38 -6.35
C ILE A 292 -11.00 18.06 -7.71
N ALA A 293 -11.78 17.57 -8.67
CA ALA A 293 -11.30 17.36 -10.04
C ALA A 293 -10.82 18.67 -10.69
N GLY A 294 -11.49 19.79 -10.38
CA GLY A 294 -11.10 21.12 -10.84
C GLY A 294 -9.85 21.64 -10.13
N GLN A 295 -9.68 21.37 -8.83
CA GLN A 295 -8.45 21.69 -8.09
C GLN A 295 -7.25 20.89 -8.62
N VAL A 296 -7.40 19.58 -8.84
CA VAL A 296 -6.38 18.73 -9.47
C VAL A 296 -6.00 19.26 -10.85
N LYS A 297 -7.01 19.61 -11.66
CA LYS A 297 -6.79 20.17 -12.99
C LYS A 297 -6.02 21.50 -12.95
N ARG A 298 -6.39 22.42 -12.05
CA ARG A 298 -5.70 23.71 -11.88
C ARG A 298 -4.26 23.54 -11.44
N ALA A 299 -3.99 22.68 -10.45
CA ALA A 299 -2.63 22.40 -9.99
C ALA A 299 -1.74 21.86 -11.14
N TYR A 300 -2.29 20.95 -11.94
CA TYR A 300 -1.63 20.43 -13.13
C TYR A 300 -1.36 21.51 -14.19
N GLU A 301 -2.37 22.32 -14.54
CA GLU A 301 -2.25 23.38 -15.55
C GLU A 301 -1.26 24.47 -15.11
N GLU A 302 -1.23 24.81 -13.82
CA GLU A 302 -0.26 25.75 -13.26
C GLU A 302 1.17 25.22 -13.37
N ALA A 303 1.41 23.97 -12.96
CA ALA A 303 2.72 23.34 -13.07
C ALA A 303 3.18 23.24 -14.54
N ARG A 304 2.26 22.89 -15.44
CA ARG A 304 2.51 22.84 -16.89
C ARG A 304 2.83 24.22 -17.47
N GLY A 305 2.11 25.26 -17.06
CA GLY A 305 2.37 26.64 -17.49
C GLY A 305 3.74 27.17 -17.04
N LYS A 306 4.24 26.67 -15.91
CA LYS A 306 5.58 26.98 -15.38
C LYS A 306 6.69 26.08 -15.97
N GLY A 307 6.38 25.19 -16.93
CA GLY A 307 7.35 24.26 -17.52
C GLY A 307 7.85 23.18 -16.54
N ARG A 308 7.11 22.91 -15.46
CA ARG A 308 7.48 21.93 -14.41
C ARG A 308 6.99 20.52 -14.70
N THR A 309 6.26 20.30 -15.80
CA THR A 309 5.77 18.98 -16.21
C THR A 309 6.36 18.58 -17.55
N GLY A 310 6.55 17.28 -17.75
CA GLY A 310 7.04 16.70 -19.00
C GLY A 310 6.11 15.60 -19.51
N LYS A 311 6.66 14.72 -20.36
CA LYS A 311 5.87 13.68 -21.05
C LYS A 311 5.15 12.74 -20.06
N ILE A 312 5.77 12.48 -18.91
CA ILE A 312 5.31 11.46 -17.97
C ILE A 312 4.16 11.99 -17.10
N LEU A 313 4.35 13.11 -16.40
CA LEU A 313 3.32 13.71 -15.57
C LEU A 313 2.16 14.29 -16.40
N ASN A 314 2.42 14.84 -17.59
CA ASN A 314 1.32 15.26 -18.48
C ASN A 314 0.38 14.08 -18.77
N ARG A 315 0.94 12.93 -19.15
CA ARG A 315 0.16 11.73 -19.44
C ARG A 315 -0.53 11.18 -18.19
N LEU A 316 0.15 11.19 -17.04
CA LEU A 316 -0.39 10.75 -15.75
C LEU A 316 -1.64 11.53 -15.37
N PHE A 317 -1.54 12.86 -15.33
CA PHE A 317 -2.64 13.74 -14.92
C PHE A 317 -3.81 13.72 -15.92
N GLU A 318 -3.53 13.78 -17.23
CA GLU A 318 -4.57 13.72 -18.25
C GLU A 318 -5.36 12.41 -18.20
N ARG A 319 -4.67 11.26 -18.08
CA ARG A 319 -5.32 9.96 -17.96
C ARG A 319 -6.04 9.78 -16.64
N ALA A 320 -5.47 10.23 -15.52
CA ALA A 320 -6.12 10.14 -14.23
C ALA A 320 -7.38 11.02 -14.16
N LEU A 321 -7.35 12.23 -14.72
CA LEU A 321 -8.54 13.10 -14.85
C LEU A 321 -9.61 12.46 -15.73
N LYS A 322 -9.24 11.81 -16.84
CA LYS A 322 -10.17 11.05 -17.69
C LYS A 322 -10.78 9.86 -16.94
N ALA A 323 -9.94 9.04 -16.31
CA ALA A 323 -10.37 7.91 -15.49
C ALA A 323 -11.31 8.37 -14.35
N SER A 324 -11.02 9.52 -13.75
CA SER A 324 -11.86 10.06 -12.67
C SER A 324 -13.29 10.35 -13.12
N LYS A 325 -13.47 10.85 -14.35
CA LYS A 325 -14.80 11.09 -14.95
C LYS A 325 -15.55 9.78 -15.13
N GLU A 326 -14.88 8.76 -15.68
CA GLU A 326 -15.47 7.44 -15.90
C GLU A 326 -15.85 6.76 -14.58
N ILE A 327 -14.99 6.84 -13.56
CA ILE A 327 -15.27 6.33 -12.22
C ILE A 327 -16.52 7.02 -11.64
N ARG A 328 -16.62 8.35 -11.70
CA ARG A 328 -17.78 9.08 -11.17
C ARG A 328 -19.08 8.64 -11.85
N VAL A 329 -19.08 8.55 -13.18
CA VAL A 329 -20.25 8.13 -13.96
C VAL A 329 -20.67 6.69 -13.64
N LYS A 330 -19.71 5.75 -13.58
CA LYS A 330 -20.01 4.33 -13.36
C LYS A 330 -20.39 3.98 -11.93
N THR A 331 -19.86 4.71 -10.95
CA THR A 331 -20.03 4.34 -9.53
C THR A 331 -21.05 5.18 -8.80
N GLY A 332 -21.37 6.39 -9.27
CA GLY A 332 -22.21 7.32 -8.51
C GLY A 332 -21.61 7.67 -7.13
N ILE A 333 -20.29 7.56 -6.95
CA ILE A 333 -19.59 7.75 -5.66
C ILE A 333 -19.80 9.14 -5.04
N GLN A 334 -20.28 10.12 -5.81
CA GLN A 334 -20.62 11.46 -5.33
C GLN A 334 -21.90 11.49 -4.47
N GLU A 335 -22.73 10.45 -4.52
CA GLU A 335 -23.88 10.34 -3.64
C GLU A 335 -23.42 10.14 -2.19
N SER A 336 -23.89 11.05 -1.35
CA SER A 336 -23.27 11.51 -0.12
C SER A 336 -23.16 10.43 0.98
N SER A 337 -21.99 10.31 1.62
CA SER A 337 -21.92 9.83 3.02
C SER A 337 -22.41 10.95 3.91
N VAL A 338 -23.62 10.84 4.40
CA VAL A 338 -24.22 11.90 5.20
C VAL A 338 -24.12 11.51 6.68
N SER A 339 -23.61 12.43 7.52
CA SER A 339 -23.74 12.31 8.97
C SER A 339 -25.23 12.30 9.35
N VAL A 340 -25.59 11.76 10.52
CA VAL A 340 -27.00 11.72 10.94
C VAL A 340 -27.65 13.13 10.94
N PRO A 341 -27.01 14.20 11.44
CA PRO A 341 -27.57 15.56 11.35
C PRO A 341 -27.68 16.08 9.92
N SER A 342 -26.67 15.86 9.08
CA SER A 342 -26.75 16.30 7.68
C SER A 342 -27.81 15.52 6.88
N LEU A 343 -28.10 14.27 7.28
CA LEU A 343 -29.11 13.43 6.63
C LEU A 343 -30.50 13.91 7.03
N ALA A 344 -30.65 14.33 8.28
CA ALA A 344 -31.85 14.96 8.79
C ALA A 344 -32.19 16.23 8.01
N VAL A 345 -31.20 17.10 7.73
CA VAL A 345 -31.38 18.30 6.89
C VAL A 345 -31.83 17.92 5.49
N LYS A 346 -31.12 17.00 4.83
CA LYS A 346 -31.46 16.56 3.46
C LYS A 346 -32.87 15.98 3.35
N LEU A 347 -33.27 15.14 4.31
CA LEU A 347 -34.61 14.56 4.35
C LEU A 347 -35.69 15.63 4.61
N ALA A 348 -35.38 16.63 5.42
CA ALA A 348 -36.29 17.75 5.66
C ALA A 348 -36.49 18.60 4.40
N GLU A 349 -35.41 18.92 3.68
CA GLU A 349 -35.47 19.63 2.39
C GLU A 349 -36.32 18.87 1.36
N GLU A 350 -36.14 17.57 1.26
CA GLU A 350 -36.90 16.71 0.33
C GLU A 350 -38.39 16.67 0.69
N LYS A 351 -38.72 16.49 1.98
CA LYS A 351 -40.11 16.41 2.44
C LYS A 351 -40.88 17.73 2.36
N LEU A 352 -40.19 18.86 2.50
CA LEU A 352 -40.80 20.20 2.49
C LEU A 352 -40.68 20.91 1.14
N SER A 353 -40.04 20.26 0.15
CA SER A 353 -39.73 20.79 -1.18
C SER A 353 -38.90 22.08 -1.12
N GLY A 354 -37.90 22.10 -0.24
CA GLY A 354 -37.08 23.28 0.08
C GLY A 354 -37.37 23.87 1.46
N LEU A 355 -36.42 24.67 1.97
CA LEU A 355 -36.48 25.28 3.31
C LEU A 355 -36.44 26.81 3.32
N SER A 356 -36.18 27.47 2.19
CA SER A 356 -35.96 28.93 2.15
C SER A 356 -37.13 29.72 2.72
N ASP A 357 -38.37 29.38 2.34
CA ASP A 357 -39.62 30.01 2.78
C ASP A 357 -40.22 29.40 4.06
N ARG A 358 -39.49 28.48 4.72
CA ARG A 358 -40.00 27.71 5.86
C ARG A 358 -39.55 28.29 7.19
N LYS A 359 -40.45 28.23 8.19
CA LYS A 359 -40.11 28.50 9.59
C LYS A 359 -39.50 27.23 10.21
N VAL A 360 -38.21 27.30 10.53
CA VAL A 360 -37.42 26.16 11.03
C VAL A 360 -36.97 26.42 12.47
N GLY A 361 -37.22 25.48 13.37
CA GLY A 361 -36.74 25.52 14.75
C GLY A 361 -35.65 24.48 15.01
N ILE A 362 -34.68 24.81 15.86
CA ILE A 362 -33.70 23.89 16.43
C ILE A 362 -33.81 23.96 17.95
N LEU A 363 -34.29 22.89 18.58
CA LEU A 363 -34.35 22.75 20.02
C LEU A 363 -33.06 22.09 20.53
N GLY A 364 -32.19 22.89 21.17
CA GLY A 364 -30.89 22.46 21.68
C GLY A 364 -29.75 23.40 21.27
N THR A 365 -28.65 23.37 22.03
CA THR A 365 -27.48 24.26 21.82
C THR A 365 -26.14 23.51 21.91
N GLY A 366 -26.16 22.19 21.71
CA GLY A 366 -24.98 21.33 21.72
C GLY A 366 -24.36 21.17 20.33
N GLU A 367 -23.37 20.28 20.20
CA GLU A 367 -22.62 20.05 18.96
C GLU A 367 -23.52 19.74 17.75
N VAL A 368 -24.58 18.95 17.94
CA VAL A 368 -25.53 18.62 16.87
C VAL A 368 -26.29 19.86 16.40
N ALA A 369 -26.66 20.77 17.30
CA ALA A 369 -27.32 22.01 16.94
C ALA A 369 -26.39 22.92 16.11
N GLU A 370 -25.10 22.98 16.46
CA GLU A 370 -24.09 23.72 15.69
C GLU A 370 -23.90 23.15 14.27
N ILE A 371 -23.92 21.82 14.12
CA ILE A 371 -23.87 21.17 12.80
C ILE A 371 -25.12 21.54 11.99
N LEU A 372 -26.31 21.53 12.60
CA LEU A 372 -27.55 21.93 11.93
C LEU A 372 -27.52 23.39 11.50
N LEU A 373 -27.11 24.31 12.38
CA LEU A 373 -26.97 25.74 12.09
C LEU A 373 -26.03 26.00 10.90
N LYS A 374 -24.94 25.23 10.79
CA LYS A 374 -23.97 25.35 9.67
C LYS A 374 -24.51 24.84 8.33
N ASN A 375 -25.47 23.92 8.34
CA ASN A 375 -25.99 23.26 7.13
C ASN A 375 -27.38 23.75 6.73
N LEU A 376 -28.02 24.60 7.52
CA LEU A 376 -29.35 25.16 7.26
C LEU A 376 -29.24 26.61 6.81
N ASN A 377 -30.02 26.99 5.80
CA ASN A 377 -30.12 28.38 5.35
C ASN A 377 -31.57 28.84 5.03
N PRO A 378 -32.53 28.66 5.96
CA PRO A 378 -33.88 29.20 5.79
C PRO A 378 -33.93 30.70 6.12
N GLU A 379 -34.93 31.42 5.61
CA GLU A 379 -35.15 32.83 5.97
C GLU A 379 -35.54 33.01 7.44
N ASN A 380 -36.24 32.03 8.02
CA ASN A 380 -36.81 32.10 9.36
C ASN A 380 -36.29 30.93 10.22
N LEU A 381 -35.14 31.13 10.86
CA LEU A 381 -34.50 30.12 11.73
C LEU A 381 -34.63 30.51 13.20
N TYR A 382 -35.11 29.60 14.05
CA TYR A 382 -35.25 29.80 15.49
C TYR A 382 -34.35 28.83 16.25
N LEU A 383 -33.49 29.33 17.13
CA LEU A 383 -32.68 28.49 18.02
C LEU A 383 -33.31 28.51 19.43
N ILE A 384 -33.73 27.35 19.91
CA ILE A 384 -34.53 27.21 21.13
C ILE A 384 -33.68 26.55 22.23
N GLY A 385 -33.54 27.21 23.39
CA GLY A 385 -32.66 26.73 24.45
C GLY A 385 -32.92 27.33 25.83
N ARG A 386 -32.22 26.79 26.85
CA ARG A 386 -32.32 27.26 28.26
C ARG A 386 -31.30 28.35 28.58
N ASN A 387 -30.07 28.23 28.07
CA ASN A 387 -28.99 29.15 28.37
C ASN A 387 -29.03 30.34 27.40
N ARG A 388 -29.36 31.53 27.92
CA ARG A 388 -29.47 32.76 27.12
C ARG A 388 -28.15 33.22 26.51
N GLU A 389 -27.04 33.09 27.23
CA GLU A 389 -25.71 33.47 26.74
C GLU A 389 -25.29 32.59 25.57
N ARG A 390 -25.48 31.27 25.68
CA ARG A 390 -25.12 30.34 24.61
C ARG A 390 -26.03 30.48 23.38
N LEU A 391 -27.32 30.79 23.58
CA LEU A 391 -28.22 31.15 22.48
C LEU A 391 -27.73 32.41 21.76
N ALA A 392 -27.43 33.49 22.49
CA ALA A 392 -26.95 34.72 21.90
C ALA A 392 -25.63 34.54 21.12
N SER A 393 -24.69 33.75 21.66
CA SER A 393 -23.43 33.44 20.99
C SER A 393 -23.64 32.70 19.67
N LEU A 394 -24.44 31.63 19.66
CA LEU A 394 -24.67 30.82 18.46
C LEU A 394 -25.51 31.55 17.40
N CYS A 395 -26.49 32.36 17.83
CA CYS A 395 -27.28 33.21 16.95
C CYS A 395 -26.49 34.42 16.42
N GLY A 396 -25.44 34.87 17.11
CA GLY A 396 -24.58 35.94 16.59
C GLY A 396 -23.80 35.51 15.35
N GLU A 397 -23.43 34.23 15.28
CA GLU A 397 -22.65 33.64 14.18
C GLU A 397 -23.53 33.14 13.02
N HIS A 398 -24.82 32.90 13.27
CA HIS A 398 -25.76 32.29 12.33
C HIS A 398 -27.07 33.07 12.34
N ASN A 399 -27.62 33.45 11.18
CA ASN A 399 -28.85 34.26 11.03
C ASN A 399 -30.12 33.57 11.61
N ALA A 400 -30.16 33.41 12.92
CA ALA A 400 -31.12 32.65 13.70
C ALA A 400 -31.61 33.48 14.88
N GLU A 401 -32.90 33.44 15.15
CA GLU A 401 -33.52 34.15 16.27
C GLU A 401 -33.43 33.31 17.56
N PRO A 402 -32.88 33.86 18.66
CA PRO A 402 -32.78 33.14 19.92
C PRO A 402 -34.13 33.11 20.65
N VAL A 403 -34.63 31.91 20.95
CA VAL A 403 -35.90 31.69 21.66
C VAL A 403 -35.63 30.94 22.97
N HIS A 404 -36.10 31.49 24.08
CA HIS A 404 -36.00 30.80 25.36
C HIS A 404 -36.99 29.62 25.43
N LEU A 405 -36.56 28.49 26.02
CA LEU A 405 -37.34 27.24 26.09
C LEU A 405 -38.76 27.43 26.66
N SER A 406 -38.97 28.37 27.57
CA SER A 406 -40.30 28.68 28.12
C SER A 406 -41.31 29.18 27.08
N LYS A 407 -40.85 29.67 25.93
CA LYS A 407 -41.68 30.12 24.80
C LYS A 407 -41.84 29.05 23.71
N LEU A 408 -41.35 27.82 23.95
CA LEU A 408 -41.38 26.73 22.98
C LEU A 408 -42.80 26.49 22.43
N GLU A 409 -43.81 26.39 23.30
CA GLU A 409 -45.20 26.14 22.88
C GLU A 409 -45.75 27.25 21.97
N THR A 410 -45.37 28.51 22.21
CA THR A 410 -45.80 29.65 21.39
C THR A 410 -45.23 29.58 19.98
N VAL A 411 -43.94 29.25 19.87
CA VAL A 411 -43.24 29.19 18.57
C VAL A 411 -43.61 27.92 17.81
N LEU A 412 -43.89 26.81 18.50
CA LEU A 412 -44.19 25.52 17.89
C LEU A 412 -45.31 25.58 16.87
N GLY A 413 -46.35 26.39 17.13
CA GLY A 413 -47.51 26.56 16.25
C GLY A 413 -47.23 27.29 14.94
N GLU A 414 -46.06 27.92 14.81
CA GLU A 414 -45.66 28.63 13.60
C GLU A 414 -44.67 27.85 12.74
N LEU A 415 -44.01 26.84 13.31
CA LEU A 415 -42.96 26.08 12.65
C LEU A 415 -43.52 25.14 11.58
N ASN A 416 -42.76 24.99 10.50
CA ASN A 416 -42.93 23.91 9.53
C ASN A 416 -42.03 22.71 9.86
N LEU A 417 -40.88 22.98 10.49
CA LEU A 417 -39.85 22.01 10.81
C LEU A 417 -39.28 22.28 12.21
N LEU A 418 -39.09 21.24 13.00
CA LEU A 418 -38.41 21.29 14.29
C LEU A 418 -37.36 20.19 14.39
N PHE A 419 -36.10 20.56 14.45
CA PHE A 419 -35.03 19.66 14.88
C PHE A 419 -34.95 19.64 16.40
N VAL A 420 -34.83 18.46 17.00
CA VAL A 420 -34.65 18.30 18.44
C VAL A 420 -33.30 17.63 18.68
N ALA A 421 -32.41 18.29 19.41
CA ALA A 421 -31.04 17.85 19.65
C ALA A 421 -30.59 18.29 21.04
N THR A 422 -31.18 17.72 22.09
CA THR A 422 -30.83 18.04 23.48
C THR A 422 -30.31 16.82 24.23
N SER A 423 -29.71 17.05 25.40
CA SER A 423 -29.25 16.02 26.32
C SER A 423 -30.24 15.76 27.45
N SER A 424 -31.52 16.12 27.28
CA SER A 424 -32.54 15.92 28.30
C SER A 424 -32.75 14.42 28.58
N PRO A 425 -32.77 13.98 29.85
CA PRO A 425 -33.03 12.59 30.19
C PRO A 425 -34.51 12.20 30.01
N THR A 426 -35.41 13.18 29.89
CA THR A 426 -36.86 12.98 29.72
C THR A 426 -37.37 13.70 28.47
N PRO A 427 -38.46 13.23 27.85
CA PRO A 427 -39.13 13.93 26.75
C PRO A 427 -39.48 15.38 27.11
N LEU A 428 -39.05 16.31 26.27
CA LEU A 428 -39.34 17.74 26.37
C LEU A 428 -40.61 18.13 25.60
N LEU A 429 -40.96 17.34 24.57
CA LEU A 429 -42.16 17.53 23.76
C LEU A 429 -43.12 16.37 24.00
N ARG A 430 -44.18 16.66 24.75
CA ARG A 430 -45.26 15.71 25.01
C ARG A 430 -46.40 15.85 24.01
N ARG A 431 -47.16 14.78 23.80
CA ARG A 431 -48.27 14.73 22.83
C ARG A 431 -49.25 15.91 23.02
N GLU A 432 -49.77 16.08 24.23
CA GLU A 432 -50.79 17.10 24.52
C GLU A 432 -50.30 18.53 24.26
N GLN A 433 -49.02 18.80 24.52
CA GLN A 433 -48.41 20.11 24.30
C GLN A 433 -48.29 20.40 22.80
N VAL A 434 -47.82 19.42 22.03
CA VAL A 434 -47.70 19.55 20.57
C VAL A 434 -49.08 19.71 19.92
N GLU A 435 -50.05 18.88 20.30
CA GLU A 435 -51.41 18.90 19.76
C GLU A 435 -52.10 20.25 19.98
N ARG A 436 -51.95 20.82 21.18
CA ARG A 436 -52.49 22.15 21.53
C ARG A 436 -51.80 23.28 20.75
N ALA A 437 -50.50 23.18 20.54
CA ALA A 437 -49.71 24.24 19.91
C ALA A 437 -49.93 24.32 18.39
N ILE A 438 -49.97 23.18 17.69
CA ILE A 438 -50.06 23.17 16.21
C ILE A 438 -51.45 23.51 15.67
N ARG A 439 -52.52 23.30 16.45
CA ARG A 439 -53.92 23.59 16.07
C ARG A 439 -54.30 23.06 14.67
N GLY A 440 -53.87 21.83 14.33
CA GLY A 440 -54.14 21.19 13.04
C GLY A 440 -53.22 21.59 11.87
N ARG A 441 -52.19 22.42 12.11
CA ARG A 441 -51.16 22.73 11.11
C ARG A 441 -50.20 21.56 10.90
N LYS A 442 -49.57 21.52 9.72
CA LYS A 442 -48.54 20.52 9.40
C LYS A 442 -47.21 20.88 10.04
N LEU A 443 -46.59 19.92 10.74
CA LEU A 443 -45.28 20.07 11.38
C LEU A 443 -44.44 18.81 11.15
N LEU A 444 -43.23 18.98 10.65
CA LEU A 444 -42.20 17.93 10.62
C LEU A 444 -41.30 18.07 11.84
N ILE A 445 -41.18 17.01 12.64
CA ILE A 445 -40.28 16.95 13.79
C ILE A 445 -39.18 15.92 13.51
N ILE A 446 -37.93 16.29 13.72
CA ILE A 446 -36.80 15.37 13.60
C ILE A 446 -36.00 15.36 14.90
N ASP A 447 -36.15 14.28 15.67
CA ASP A 447 -35.49 14.12 16.96
C ASP A 447 -34.18 13.33 16.81
N LEU A 448 -33.07 14.04 17.01
CA LEU A 448 -31.70 13.57 16.98
C LEU A 448 -31.17 13.20 18.38
N SER A 449 -32.00 13.31 19.42
CA SER A 449 -31.60 13.14 20.82
C SER A 449 -31.55 11.67 21.24
N VAL A 450 -30.61 11.33 22.12
CA VAL A 450 -30.51 10.02 22.79
C VAL A 450 -30.23 10.26 24.27
N PRO A 451 -31.18 9.97 25.19
CA PRO A 451 -32.54 9.44 24.99
C PRO A 451 -33.48 10.37 24.19
N ARG A 452 -34.61 9.83 23.69
CA ARG A 452 -35.58 10.61 22.90
C ARG A 452 -36.12 11.80 23.69
N ASN A 453 -36.29 12.93 23.03
CA ASN A 453 -36.80 14.17 23.61
C ASN A 453 -38.21 14.51 23.10
N VAL A 454 -38.73 13.74 22.16
CA VAL A 454 -40.12 13.77 21.71
C VAL A 454 -40.81 12.46 22.10
N GLU A 455 -41.99 12.54 22.69
CA GLU A 455 -42.81 11.36 22.98
C GLU A 455 -43.23 10.64 21.69
N GLU A 456 -43.24 9.31 21.72
CA GLU A 456 -43.59 8.49 20.55
C GLU A 456 -45.03 8.73 20.05
N ASP A 457 -45.96 9.00 20.98
CA ASP A 457 -47.35 9.28 20.67
C ASP A 457 -47.59 10.58 19.90
N VAL A 458 -46.59 11.46 19.81
CA VAL A 458 -46.66 12.68 18.97
C VAL A 458 -46.88 12.33 17.49
N ARG A 459 -46.40 11.16 17.04
CA ARG A 459 -46.63 10.65 15.67
C ARG A 459 -48.09 10.43 15.31
N ARG A 460 -48.95 10.26 16.31
CA ARG A 460 -50.37 9.97 16.13
C ARG A 460 -51.22 11.23 15.99
N ILE A 461 -50.62 12.41 16.12
CA ILE A 461 -51.31 13.69 15.96
C ILE A 461 -51.50 13.97 14.46
N ASN A 462 -52.72 14.31 14.05
CA ASN A 462 -53.00 14.62 12.65
C ASN A 462 -52.20 15.87 12.21
N GLY A 463 -51.50 15.76 11.09
CA GLY A 463 -50.62 16.81 10.57
C GLY A 463 -49.19 16.80 11.11
N VAL A 464 -48.85 15.94 12.09
CA VAL A 464 -47.48 15.81 12.58
C VAL A 464 -46.78 14.61 11.95
N GLU A 465 -45.64 14.86 11.32
CA GLU A 465 -44.70 13.81 10.95
C GLU A 465 -43.50 13.88 11.89
N CYS A 466 -43.10 12.77 12.52
CA CYS A 466 -41.97 12.76 13.45
C CYS A 466 -40.98 11.65 13.08
N LEU A 467 -39.71 11.99 12.89
CA LEU A 467 -38.61 11.07 12.61
C LEU A 467 -37.67 11.00 13.82
N PHE A 468 -37.24 9.78 14.18
CA PHE A 468 -36.30 9.56 15.28
C PHE A 468 -34.90 9.21 14.75
N VAL A 469 -33.91 9.46 15.61
CA VAL A 469 -32.50 9.21 15.33
C VAL A 469 -32.21 7.77 14.87
N ASP A 470 -32.93 6.77 15.36
CA ASP A 470 -32.71 5.37 14.99
C ASP A 470 -33.08 5.09 13.52
N GLU A 471 -34.14 5.72 13.01
CA GLU A 471 -34.54 5.60 11.60
C GLU A 471 -33.51 6.30 10.69
N LEU A 472 -33.03 7.47 11.12
CA LEU A 472 -31.96 8.18 10.43
C LEU A 472 -30.65 7.38 10.44
N LYS A 473 -30.32 6.72 11.56
CA LYS A 473 -29.16 5.82 11.66
C LYS A 473 -29.28 4.63 10.72
N ARG A 474 -30.47 4.04 10.57
CA ARG A 474 -30.70 2.95 9.60
C ARG A 474 -30.44 3.41 8.17
N ILE A 475 -31.01 4.55 7.75
CA ILE A 475 -30.80 5.13 6.42
C ILE A 475 -29.33 5.50 6.22
N ALA A 476 -28.67 6.09 7.22
CA ALA A 476 -27.25 6.40 7.19
C ALA A 476 -26.39 5.13 7.03
N SER A 477 -26.73 4.04 7.73
CA SER A 477 -26.01 2.76 7.63
C SER A 477 -26.15 2.11 6.26
N GLU A 478 -27.34 2.19 5.62
CA GLU A 478 -27.57 1.70 4.26
C GLU A 478 -26.78 2.54 3.24
N ASN A 479 -26.74 3.86 3.42
CA ASN A 479 -25.93 4.76 2.59
C ASN A 479 -24.42 4.48 2.74
N LEU A 480 -23.95 4.18 3.95
CA LEU A 480 -22.57 3.77 4.19
C LEU A 480 -22.23 2.46 3.47
N LYS A 481 -23.08 1.44 3.57
CA LYS A 481 -22.90 0.17 2.84
C LYS A 481 -22.82 0.37 1.33
N LYS A 482 -23.77 1.13 0.76
CA LYS A 482 -23.75 1.49 -0.67
C LYS A 482 -22.48 2.25 -1.05
N LYS A 483 -22.00 3.17 -0.21
CA LYS A 483 -20.74 3.90 -0.45
C LYS A 483 -19.54 2.96 -0.44
N GLU A 484 -19.48 2.00 0.47
CA GLU A 484 -18.39 1.01 0.51
C GLU A 484 -18.34 0.16 -0.76
N GLU A 485 -19.49 -0.28 -1.26
CA GLU A 485 -19.59 -1.01 -2.54
C GLU A 485 -19.14 -0.16 -3.72
N ARG A 486 -19.60 1.09 -3.79
CA ARG A 486 -19.17 2.06 -4.81
C ARG A 486 -17.67 2.34 -4.74
N LEU A 487 -17.10 2.42 -3.53
CA LEU A 487 -15.67 2.63 -3.33
C LEU A 487 -14.85 1.42 -3.78
N LYS A 488 -15.34 0.19 -3.52
CA LYS A 488 -14.70 -1.04 -4.03
C LYS A 488 -14.67 -1.03 -5.55
N GLU A 489 -15.78 -0.66 -6.19
CA GLU A 489 -15.85 -0.57 -7.65
C GLU A 489 -14.95 0.55 -8.21
N ALA A 490 -14.93 1.73 -7.57
CA ALA A 490 -14.05 2.82 -7.95
C ALA A 490 -12.57 2.41 -7.90
N LYS A 491 -12.15 1.72 -6.83
CA LYS A 491 -10.79 1.17 -6.69
C LYS A 491 -10.47 0.15 -7.78
N ARG A 492 -11.44 -0.70 -8.16
CA ARG A 492 -11.29 -1.68 -9.24
C ARG A 492 -11.05 -0.99 -10.58
N LEU A 493 -11.87 0.00 -10.92
CA LEU A 493 -11.74 0.78 -12.16
C LEU A 493 -10.42 1.56 -12.20
N ALA A 494 -10.05 2.23 -11.11
CA ALA A 494 -8.77 2.93 -11.00
C ALA A 494 -7.56 2.00 -11.21
N ARG A 495 -7.64 0.76 -10.69
CA ARG A 495 -6.58 -0.25 -10.89
C ARG A 495 -6.44 -0.67 -12.35
N ILE A 496 -7.54 -0.84 -13.07
CA ILE A 496 -7.53 -1.19 -14.50
C ILE A 496 -6.83 -0.09 -15.32
N GLU A 497 -7.19 1.18 -15.08
CA GLU A 497 -6.57 2.30 -15.79
C GLU A 497 -5.09 2.50 -15.41
N ALA A 498 -4.74 2.27 -14.14
CA ALA A 498 -3.36 2.30 -13.69
C ALA A 498 -2.48 1.25 -14.39
N GLU A 499 -3.02 0.06 -14.67
CA GLU A 499 -2.29 -0.98 -15.40
C GLU A 499 -2.07 -0.59 -16.87
N LYS A 500 -3.06 0.03 -17.51
CA LYS A 500 -2.91 0.59 -18.87
C LYS A 500 -1.89 1.73 -18.91
N PHE A 501 -1.80 2.53 -17.86
CA PHE A 501 -0.79 3.57 -17.73
C PHE A 501 0.61 2.96 -17.51
N LYS A 502 0.73 1.97 -16.64
CA LYS A 502 1.98 1.24 -16.39
C LYS A 502 2.58 0.65 -17.67
N ARG A 503 1.77 -0.05 -18.48
CA ARG A 503 2.23 -0.60 -19.77
C ARG A 503 2.72 0.48 -20.74
N TRP A 504 2.03 1.63 -20.77
CA TRP A 504 2.46 2.76 -21.60
C TRP A 504 3.80 3.31 -21.10
N TYR A 505 3.98 3.42 -19.79
CA TYR A 505 5.23 3.88 -19.18
C TYR A 505 6.40 2.93 -19.48
N GLU A 506 6.20 1.62 -19.33
CA GLU A 506 7.21 0.60 -19.64
C GLU A 506 7.61 0.60 -21.13
N ASN A 507 6.66 0.85 -22.04
CA ASN A 507 6.95 0.98 -23.47
C ASN A 507 7.76 2.25 -23.78
N LEU A 508 7.44 3.36 -23.13
CA LEU A 508 8.20 4.61 -23.28
C LEU A 508 9.66 4.42 -22.87
N GLU A 509 9.91 3.72 -21.75
CA GLU A 509 11.27 3.40 -21.32
C GLU A 509 12.02 2.53 -22.33
N ALA A 510 11.34 1.55 -22.94
CA ALA A 510 11.94 0.71 -23.97
C ALA A 510 12.35 1.51 -25.21
N GLU A 511 11.52 2.46 -25.64
CA GLU A 511 11.82 3.38 -26.75
C GLU A 511 13.06 4.24 -26.46
N GLU A 512 13.19 4.82 -25.25
CA GLU A 512 14.34 5.64 -24.87
C GLU A 512 15.65 4.84 -24.83
N VAL A 513 15.61 3.59 -24.35
CA VAL A 513 16.76 2.67 -24.37
C VAL A 513 17.18 2.40 -25.82
N VAL A 514 16.24 2.09 -26.72
CA VAL A 514 16.53 1.86 -28.15
C VAL A 514 17.15 3.11 -28.78
N ILE A 515 16.60 4.29 -28.54
CA ILE A 515 17.15 5.55 -29.07
C ILE A 515 18.58 5.78 -28.54
N SER A 516 18.84 5.52 -27.26
CA SER A 516 20.18 5.67 -26.67
C SER A 516 21.20 4.71 -27.27
N LEU A 517 20.78 3.48 -27.60
CA LEU A 517 21.62 2.49 -28.27
C LEU A 517 21.90 2.90 -29.72
N LEU A 518 20.90 3.38 -30.45
CA LEU A 518 21.07 3.87 -31.83
C LEU A 518 22.04 5.05 -31.89
N ARG A 519 21.93 6.02 -30.97
CA ARG A 519 22.91 7.13 -30.87
C ARG A 519 24.33 6.65 -30.59
N LYS A 520 24.50 5.69 -29.67
CA LYS A 520 25.82 5.08 -29.39
C LYS A 520 26.38 4.33 -30.59
N LEU A 521 25.52 3.75 -31.43
CA LEU A 521 25.92 3.09 -32.67
C LEU A 521 26.31 4.10 -33.76
N GLU A 522 25.63 5.25 -33.83
CA GLU A 522 25.95 6.37 -34.73
C GLU A 522 27.26 7.07 -34.35
N GLU A 523 27.64 7.07 -33.07
CA GLU A 523 28.92 7.61 -32.57
C GLU A 523 30.13 6.70 -32.89
N ILE A 524 29.89 5.46 -33.35
CA ILE A 524 30.96 4.58 -33.82
C ILE A 524 31.17 4.85 -35.32
N PRO A 525 32.37 5.30 -35.77
CA PRO A 525 32.61 5.53 -37.19
C PRO A 525 32.36 4.23 -37.97
N ALA A 526 31.47 4.28 -38.96
CA ALA A 526 31.11 3.13 -39.79
C ALA A 526 32.34 2.41 -40.37
N GLU A 527 33.42 3.14 -40.67
CA GLU A 527 34.70 2.60 -41.12
C GLU A 527 35.38 1.66 -40.11
N LYS A 528 35.17 1.85 -38.80
CA LYS A 528 35.78 1.04 -37.74
C LYS A 528 35.05 -0.30 -37.59
N LEU A 529 33.72 -0.27 -37.62
CA LEU A 529 32.87 -1.46 -37.70
C LEU A 529 33.11 -2.25 -38.99
N LEU A 530 33.25 -1.58 -40.13
CA LEU A 530 33.53 -2.22 -41.41
C LEU A 530 34.94 -2.83 -41.45
N LYS A 531 35.97 -2.16 -40.92
CA LYS A 531 37.34 -2.71 -40.83
C LYS A 531 37.43 -3.92 -39.89
N GLU A 532 36.71 -3.93 -38.77
CA GLU A 532 36.66 -5.08 -37.86
C GLU A 532 35.84 -6.25 -38.42
N ALA A 533 34.71 -5.97 -39.08
CA ALA A 533 33.91 -6.97 -39.78
C ALA A 533 34.69 -7.60 -40.95
N ILE A 534 35.37 -6.80 -41.78
CA ILE A 534 36.21 -7.29 -42.89
C ILE A 534 37.40 -8.11 -42.38
N LYS A 535 38.00 -7.74 -41.23
CA LYS A 535 39.07 -8.54 -40.60
C LYS A 535 38.59 -9.90 -40.09
N ARG A 536 37.34 -9.99 -39.61
CA ARG A 536 36.74 -11.25 -39.14
C ARG A 536 36.23 -12.13 -40.29
N VAL A 537 35.65 -11.54 -41.33
CA VAL A 537 35.13 -12.27 -42.50
C VAL A 537 36.27 -12.85 -43.38
N LYS A 538 37.45 -12.21 -43.44
CA LYS A 538 38.60 -12.75 -44.19
C LYS A 538 39.26 -14.00 -43.57
N ARG A 539 38.95 -14.35 -42.33
CA ARG A 539 39.56 -15.50 -41.62
C ARG A 539 38.70 -16.75 -41.59
N ASP A 540 37.44 -16.67 -42.02
CA ASP A 540 36.49 -17.76 -41.84
C ASP A 540 35.56 -17.89 -43.06
N ARG A 541 35.80 -18.94 -43.87
CA ARG A 541 35.12 -19.14 -45.16
C ARG A 541 33.63 -19.49 -45.00
N GLU A 542 33.23 -20.07 -43.87
CA GLU A 542 31.83 -20.40 -43.60
C GLU A 542 31.00 -19.15 -43.24
N LEU A 543 31.60 -18.21 -42.51
CA LEU A 543 30.96 -16.96 -42.09
C LEU A 543 30.69 -16.01 -43.28
N ALA A 544 31.53 -16.08 -44.33
CA ALA A 544 31.35 -15.32 -45.56
C ALA A 544 30.17 -15.83 -46.41
N LEU A 545 29.91 -17.14 -46.42
CA LEU A 545 28.75 -17.71 -47.12
C LEU A 545 27.43 -17.34 -46.42
N ALA A 546 27.39 -17.44 -45.09
CA ALA A 546 26.21 -17.08 -44.30
C ALA A 546 25.83 -15.59 -44.46
N PHE A 547 26.82 -14.70 -44.61
CA PHE A 547 26.56 -13.27 -44.86
C PHE A 547 25.97 -12.99 -46.25
N LYS A 548 26.36 -13.74 -47.28
CA LYS A 548 25.78 -13.60 -48.62
C LYS A 548 24.32 -14.07 -48.68
N GLU A 549 24.00 -15.15 -47.97
CA GLU A 549 22.61 -15.66 -47.89
C GLU A 549 21.68 -14.70 -47.12
N ILE A 550 22.15 -14.07 -46.05
CA ILE A 550 21.32 -13.19 -45.22
C ILE A 550 21.06 -11.83 -45.88
N PHE A 551 21.99 -11.32 -46.68
CA PHE A 551 21.91 -9.96 -47.26
C PHE A 551 21.72 -9.92 -48.79
N GLY A 552 21.66 -11.07 -49.48
CA GLY A 552 21.27 -11.16 -50.89
C GLY A 552 22.22 -10.49 -51.89
N LEU A 553 23.55 -10.72 -51.74
CA LEU A 553 24.61 -10.20 -52.64
C LEU A 553 25.30 -11.29 -53.47
#